data_AF-A0A1F9UX43-F1
#
_entry.id   AF-A0A1F9UX43-F1
#
_cell.length_a   1.000
_cell.length_b   1.000
_cell.length_c   1.000
_cell.angle_alpha   90.00
_cell.angle_beta   90.00
_cell.angle_gamma   90.00
#
_symmetry.space_group_name_H-M   'P 1'
#
loop_
_entity.id
_entity.type
_entity.pdbx_description
1 polymer ?
#
loop_
_entity_poly.entity_id
_entity_poly.type
_entity_poly.pdbx_seq_one_letter_code
_entity_poly.pdbx_strand_id
1 'polypeptide(L)'
;MSPFAAVVTGGSAGFFGAALAHLLTTLADRLGAEGWLRGPYGPQFFPIALYTAVFYAAIGAAAGRRTGAALAGLLGPMLGIAGLLAGLTRYSGWGMPRGLPGTPQWQLAVTVVYGVSVWGTISVLGILAGRTARWRGALAAVIGSLCAYGSLALILAAVPSYGKNPWNPVSFIPSPVNLLDGLLSGVGLCLALSLDERIDRRPS
;
A
#
# COMPACT_ATOMS: atom_id res chain seq x y z
N MET A 1 -22.81 0.13 -2.05
CA MET A 1 -22.54 -1.08 -1.22
C MET A 1 -23.19 -0.87 0.15
N SER A 2 -23.49 -1.90 0.94
CA SER A 2 -23.89 -1.67 2.35
C SER A 2 -22.64 -1.51 3.23
N PRO A 3 -22.66 -0.75 4.34
CA PRO A 3 -21.52 -0.60 5.23
C PRO A 3 -21.02 -1.94 5.77
N PHE A 4 -21.95 -2.83 6.11
CA PHE A 4 -21.60 -4.19 6.53
C PHE A 4 -20.87 -4.97 5.43
N ALA A 5 -21.40 -4.96 4.19
CA ALA A 5 -20.73 -5.59 3.06
C ALA A 5 -19.35 -4.96 2.82
N ALA A 6 -19.22 -3.64 2.93
CA ALA A 6 -17.96 -2.92 2.76
C ALA A 6 -16.89 -3.34 3.77
N VAL A 7 -17.27 -3.53 5.03
CA VAL A 7 -16.37 -4.01 6.09
C VAL A 7 -15.94 -5.45 5.79
N VAL A 8 -16.88 -6.34 5.47
CA VAL A 8 -16.58 -7.75 5.22
C VAL A 8 -15.71 -7.90 3.98
N THR A 9 -16.11 -7.35 2.83
CA THR A 9 -15.36 -7.48 1.58
C THR A 9 -14.04 -6.75 1.63
N GLY A 10 -14.01 -5.53 2.16
CA GLY A 10 -12.80 -4.75 2.33
C GLY A 10 -11.81 -5.43 3.28
N GLY A 11 -12.29 -5.89 4.43
CA GLY A 11 -11.46 -6.60 5.40
C GLY A 11 -10.90 -7.91 4.87
N SER A 12 -11.72 -8.75 4.25
CA SER A 12 -11.25 -10.00 3.65
C SER A 12 -10.24 -9.75 2.53
N ALA A 13 -10.51 -8.83 1.62
CA ALA A 13 -9.60 -8.54 0.51
C ALA A 13 -8.29 -7.90 0.98
N GLY A 14 -8.34 -7.00 1.96
CA GLY A 14 -7.14 -6.42 2.56
C GLY A 14 -6.30 -7.46 3.29
N PHE A 15 -6.92 -8.35 4.07
CA PHE A 15 -6.23 -9.43 4.77
C PHE A 15 -5.58 -10.44 3.80
N PHE A 16 -6.36 -11.00 2.87
CA PHE A 16 -5.83 -11.96 1.89
C PHE A 16 -4.85 -11.32 0.92
N GLY A 17 -5.07 -10.05 0.55
CA GLY A 17 -4.15 -9.26 -0.25
C GLY A 17 -2.81 -9.06 0.43
N ALA A 18 -2.78 -8.73 1.72
CA ALA A 18 -1.54 -8.61 2.50
C ALA A 18 -0.82 -9.96 2.65
N ALA A 19 -1.55 -11.05 2.91
CA ALA A 19 -0.98 -12.38 2.97
C ALA A 19 -0.34 -12.79 1.62
N LEU A 20 -1.05 -12.57 0.51
CA LEU A 20 -0.55 -12.86 -0.83
C LEU A 20 0.65 -11.98 -1.18
N ALA A 21 0.57 -10.68 -0.91
CA ALA A 21 1.66 -9.73 -1.10
C ALA A 21 2.93 -10.21 -0.40
N HIS A 22 2.80 -10.63 0.86
CA HIS A 22 3.91 -11.19 1.63
C HIS A 22 4.51 -12.42 0.93
N LEU A 23 3.69 -13.43 0.63
CA LEU A 23 4.15 -14.67 -0.03
C LEU A 23 4.88 -14.40 -1.35
N LEU A 24 4.31 -13.54 -2.21
CA LEU A 24 4.90 -13.19 -3.50
C LEU A 24 6.23 -12.44 -3.32
N THR A 25 6.33 -11.56 -2.33
CA THR A 25 7.60 -10.88 -2.05
C THR A 25 8.67 -11.82 -1.51
N THR A 26 8.31 -12.74 -0.61
CA THR A 26 9.22 -13.79 -0.12
C THR A 26 9.70 -14.68 -1.26
N LEU A 27 8.82 -15.05 -2.19
CA LEU A 27 9.22 -15.82 -3.38
C LEU A 27 10.17 -15.03 -4.28
N ALA A 28 9.83 -13.77 -4.58
CA ALA A 28 10.66 -12.92 -5.42
C ALA A 28 12.07 -12.73 -4.84
N ASP A 29 12.15 -12.53 -3.52
CA ASP A 29 13.41 -12.41 -2.78
C ASP A 29 14.26 -13.68 -2.93
N ARG A 30 13.67 -14.85 -2.65
CA ARG A 30 14.34 -16.16 -2.77
C ARG A 30 14.76 -16.52 -4.19
N LEU A 31 14.03 -16.05 -5.20
CA LEU A 31 14.35 -16.27 -6.62
C LEU A 31 15.43 -15.30 -7.14
N GLY A 32 16.02 -14.47 -6.28
CA GLY A 32 17.12 -13.57 -6.67
C GLY A 32 16.66 -12.32 -7.41
N ALA A 33 15.36 -11.98 -7.37
CA ALA A 33 14.85 -10.71 -7.91
C ALA A 33 15.54 -9.50 -7.24
N GLU A 34 16.03 -9.67 -6.00
CA GLU A 34 16.90 -8.71 -5.32
C GLU A 34 18.09 -8.27 -6.16
N GLY A 35 18.72 -9.21 -6.87
CA GLY A 35 19.94 -8.94 -7.65
C GLY A 35 19.65 -8.15 -8.93
N TRP A 36 18.47 -8.33 -9.52
CA TRP A 36 18.11 -7.75 -10.81
C TRP A 36 17.50 -6.34 -10.70
N LEU A 37 16.85 -6.03 -9.57
CA LEU A 37 16.06 -4.80 -9.38
C LEU A 37 16.65 -3.79 -8.38
N ARG A 38 17.73 -4.14 -7.66
CA ARG A 38 18.45 -3.23 -6.75
C ARG A 38 19.05 -1.99 -7.44
N GLY A 39 19.25 -2.05 -8.77
CA GLY A 39 20.25 -1.20 -9.40
C GLY A 39 21.64 -1.39 -8.75
N PRO A 40 22.67 -0.70 -9.20
CA PRO A 40 24.00 -0.85 -8.61
C PRO A 40 24.09 -0.32 -7.16
N TYR A 41 23.11 0.47 -6.69
CA TYR A 41 23.28 1.39 -5.58
C TYR A 41 22.04 1.69 -4.68
N GLY A 42 20.93 0.93 -4.75
CA GLY A 42 19.69 1.21 -3.98
C GLY A 42 19.22 0.07 -3.05
N PRO A 43 18.51 0.37 -1.92
CA PRO A 43 17.90 -0.67 -1.08
C PRO A 43 16.71 -1.38 -1.76
N GLN A 44 16.16 -2.40 -1.09
CA GLN A 44 15.13 -3.33 -1.59
C GLN A 44 13.76 -2.67 -1.88
N PHE A 45 13.68 -1.75 -2.85
CA PHE A 45 12.42 -1.08 -3.18
C PHE A 45 11.46 -1.93 -3.99
N PHE A 46 11.97 -2.90 -4.76
CA PHE A 46 11.10 -3.77 -5.54
C PHE A 46 10.24 -4.68 -4.66
N PRO A 47 10.77 -5.38 -3.63
CA PRO A 47 9.95 -6.11 -2.68
C PRO A 47 8.89 -5.22 -2.00
N ILE A 48 9.27 -4.01 -1.57
CA ILE A 48 8.33 -3.05 -0.98
C ILE A 48 7.24 -2.66 -1.98
N ALA A 49 7.63 -2.25 -3.19
CA ALA A 49 6.69 -1.84 -4.23
C ALA A 49 5.75 -2.98 -4.63
N LEU A 50 6.28 -4.21 -4.75
CA LEU A 50 5.49 -5.41 -5.08
C LEU A 50 4.50 -5.73 -3.98
N TYR A 51 4.94 -5.65 -2.72
CA TYR A 51 4.07 -5.79 -1.57
C TYR A 51 2.91 -4.80 -1.66
N THR A 52 3.24 -3.52 -1.76
CA THR A 52 2.28 -2.42 -1.80
C THR A 52 1.35 -2.51 -3.01
N ALA A 53 1.86 -2.92 -4.17
CA ALA A 53 1.10 -3.09 -5.41
C ALA A 53 0.05 -4.20 -5.31
N VAL A 54 0.46 -5.40 -4.87
CA VAL A 54 -0.47 -6.55 -4.72
C VAL A 54 -1.52 -6.23 -3.67
N PHE A 55 -1.10 -5.62 -2.57
CA PHE A 55 -1.98 -5.20 -1.50
C PHE A 55 -3.05 -4.19 -1.97
N TYR A 56 -2.64 -3.08 -2.60
CA TYR A 56 -3.60 -2.09 -3.09
C TYR A 56 -4.40 -2.56 -4.30
N ALA A 57 -3.88 -3.49 -5.10
CA ALA A 57 -4.67 -4.14 -6.15
C ALA A 57 -5.83 -4.95 -5.56
N ALA A 58 -5.59 -5.70 -4.47
CA ALA A 58 -6.63 -6.45 -3.78
C ALA A 58 -7.70 -5.53 -3.16
N ILE A 59 -7.28 -4.45 -2.49
CA ILE A 59 -8.22 -3.44 -1.97
C ILE A 59 -8.99 -2.76 -3.11
N GLY A 60 -8.31 -2.37 -4.19
CA GLY A 60 -8.93 -1.74 -5.36
C GLY A 60 -9.96 -2.65 -6.03
N ALA A 61 -9.69 -3.96 -6.10
CA ALA A 61 -10.63 -4.95 -6.59
C ALA A 61 -11.89 -5.04 -5.70
N ALA A 62 -11.71 -5.02 -4.37
CA ALA A 62 -12.82 -5.08 -3.41
C ALA A 62 -13.63 -3.79 -3.31
N ALA A 63 -12.99 -2.63 -3.48
CA ALA A 63 -13.66 -1.32 -3.55
C ALA A 63 -14.57 -1.21 -4.80
N GLY A 64 -14.30 -2.03 -5.82
CA GLY A 64 -15.31 -2.65 -6.66
C GLY A 64 -16.33 -1.73 -7.32
N ARG A 65 -15.99 -1.21 -8.51
CA ARG A 65 -16.86 -1.19 -9.71
C ARG A 65 -16.11 -1.12 -11.06
N ARG A 66 -14.76 -1.09 -11.11
CA ARG A 66 -14.00 -1.01 -12.37
C ARG A 66 -12.65 -1.71 -12.23
N THR A 67 -12.28 -2.55 -13.20
CA THR A 67 -10.94 -3.16 -13.35
C THR A 67 -9.80 -2.14 -13.24
N GLY A 68 -10.08 -0.89 -13.61
CA GLY A 68 -9.16 0.24 -13.48
C GLY A 68 -8.69 0.53 -12.04
N ALA A 69 -9.52 0.30 -11.01
CA ALA A 69 -9.08 0.53 -9.62
C ALA A 69 -8.04 -0.51 -9.17
N ALA A 70 -8.26 -1.79 -9.48
CA ALA A 70 -7.29 -2.84 -9.21
C ALA A 70 -5.98 -2.60 -9.98
N LEU A 71 -6.08 -2.23 -11.27
CA LEU A 71 -4.91 -1.87 -12.09
C LEU A 71 -4.17 -0.64 -11.55
N ALA A 72 -4.88 0.38 -11.08
CA ALA A 72 -4.25 1.55 -10.46
C ALA A 72 -3.55 1.18 -9.15
N GLY A 73 -4.17 0.34 -8.32
CA GLY A 73 -3.56 -0.21 -7.11
C GLY A 73 -2.29 -1.02 -7.39
N LEU A 74 -2.25 -1.75 -8.51
CA LEU A 74 -1.08 -2.51 -8.96
C LEU A 74 0.01 -1.60 -9.55
N LEU A 75 -0.35 -0.76 -10.52
CA LEU A 75 0.60 0.02 -11.32
C LEU A 75 1.12 1.24 -10.56
N GLY A 76 0.33 1.85 -9.68
CA GLY A 76 0.72 3.04 -8.92
C GLY A 76 2.01 2.82 -8.12
N PRO A 77 2.07 1.82 -7.22
CA PRO A 77 3.28 1.51 -6.48
C PRO A 77 4.40 0.95 -7.36
N MET A 78 4.09 0.14 -8.39
CA MET A 78 5.12 -0.38 -9.32
C MET A 78 5.84 0.73 -10.08
N LEU A 79 5.09 1.65 -10.71
CA LEU A 79 5.68 2.74 -11.49
C LEU A 79 6.22 3.84 -10.59
N GLY A 80 5.47 4.21 -9.55
CA GLY A 80 5.80 5.30 -8.64
C GLY A 80 6.96 4.98 -7.70
N ILE A 81 7.02 3.77 -7.13
CA ILE A 81 8.10 3.41 -6.20
C ILE A 81 9.23 2.73 -6.97
N ALA A 82 8.98 1.55 -7.54
CA ALA A 82 10.06 0.78 -8.18
C ALA A 82 10.60 1.46 -9.43
N GLY A 83 9.73 1.98 -10.31
CA GLY A 83 10.15 2.68 -11.54
C GLY A 83 10.99 3.94 -11.26
N LEU A 84 10.49 4.86 -10.43
CA LEU A 84 11.21 6.10 -10.13
C LEU A 84 12.52 5.84 -9.36
N LEU A 85 12.53 4.95 -8.37
CA LEU A 85 13.75 4.65 -7.60
C LEU A 85 14.78 3.89 -8.45
N ALA A 86 14.35 2.99 -9.33
CA ALA A 86 15.26 2.37 -10.30
C ALA A 86 15.86 3.40 -11.28
N GLY A 87 15.13 4.45 -11.64
CA GLY A 87 15.64 5.57 -12.42
C GLY A 87 16.67 6.41 -11.65
N LEU A 88 16.33 6.83 -10.43
CA LEU A 88 17.19 7.67 -9.59
C LEU A 88 18.53 6.99 -9.24
N THR A 89 18.53 5.67 -9.04
CA THR A 89 19.76 4.89 -8.75
C THR A 89 20.70 4.72 -9.94
N ARG A 90 20.25 5.02 -11.18
CA ARG A 90 21.09 5.01 -12.38
C ARG A 90 21.85 6.33 -12.58
N TYR A 91 21.49 7.39 -11.84
CA TYR A 91 22.21 8.66 -11.88
C TYR A 91 23.43 8.58 -10.95
N SER A 92 24.63 8.77 -11.50
CA SER A 92 25.92 8.52 -10.81
C SER A 92 26.13 9.35 -9.54
N GLY A 93 25.43 10.48 -9.38
CA GLY A 93 25.48 11.32 -8.17
C GLY A 93 24.50 10.92 -7.06
N TRP A 94 23.65 9.91 -7.29
CA TRP A 94 22.57 9.49 -6.40
C TRP A 94 22.68 8.03 -5.94
N GLY A 95 23.64 7.29 -6.48
CA GLY A 95 23.92 5.93 -6.08
C GLY A 95 24.80 5.87 -4.84
N MET A 96 24.34 5.18 -3.79
CA MET A 96 25.20 4.74 -2.70
C MET A 96 26.11 3.57 -3.12
N PRO A 97 27.44 3.68 -2.98
CA PRO A 97 28.30 2.50 -3.02
C PRO A 97 27.82 1.45 -2.01
N ARG A 98 27.85 0.17 -2.41
CA ARG A 98 27.40 -0.97 -1.61
C ARG A 98 28.02 -0.93 -0.20
N GLY A 99 27.19 -1.10 0.82
CA GLY A 99 27.65 -1.20 2.22
C GLY A 99 27.84 0.12 2.95
N LEU A 100 27.56 1.27 2.33
CA LEU A 100 27.57 2.57 3.00
C LEU A 100 26.16 3.02 3.41
N PRO A 101 26.01 3.75 4.54
CA PRO A 101 24.71 4.24 5.02
C PRO A 101 24.19 5.43 4.21
N GLY A 102 22.89 5.38 3.86
CA GLY A 102 22.10 6.43 3.16
C GLY A 102 22.59 7.86 3.37
N THR A 103 22.92 8.61 2.31
CA THR A 103 23.07 10.07 2.47
C THR A 103 21.72 10.65 2.91
N PRO A 104 21.68 11.73 3.71
CA PRO A 104 20.41 12.34 4.12
C PRO A 104 19.52 12.74 2.94
N GLN A 105 20.11 13.21 1.84
CA GLN A 105 19.40 13.56 0.61
C GLN A 105 18.73 12.33 -0.04
N TRP A 106 19.43 11.19 -0.05
CA TRP A 106 18.90 9.93 -0.55
C TRP A 106 17.72 9.43 0.30
N GLN A 107 17.88 9.43 1.63
CA GLN A 107 16.82 9.01 2.56
C GLN A 107 15.57 9.89 2.43
N LEU A 108 15.77 11.21 2.30
CA LEU A 108 14.68 12.16 2.09
C LEU A 108 13.95 11.85 0.77
N ALA A 109 14.67 11.66 -0.32
CA ALA A 109 14.06 11.37 -1.62
C ALA A 109 13.27 10.06 -1.63
N VAL A 110 13.80 9.01 -1.00
CA VAL A 110 13.08 7.74 -0.82
C VAL A 110 11.78 7.95 -0.07
N THR A 111 11.83 8.70 1.04
CA THR A 111 10.65 9.00 1.87
C THR A 111 9.60 9.77 1.07
N VAL A 112 10.02 10.77 0.30
CA VAL A 112 9.13 11.58 -0.54
C VAL A 112 8.51 10.73 -1.64
N VAL A 113 9.31 9.96 -2.39
CA VAL A 113 8.81 9.10 -3.48
C VAL A 113 7.83 8.07 -2.96
N TYR A 114 8.16 7.42 -1.83
CA TYR A 114 7.28 6.46 -1.19
C TYR A 114 5.96 7.11 -0.75
N GLY A 115 6.04 8.22 0.00
CA GLY A 115 4.87 8.93 0.50
C GLY A 115 3.95 9.40 -0.63
N VAL A 116 4.51 10.07 -1.65
CA VAL A 116 3.75 10.56 -2.81
C VAL A 116 3.10 9.40 -3.57
N SER A 117 3.83 8.30 -3.79
CA SER A 117 3.31 7.15 -4.53
C SER A 117 2.16 6.46 -3.80
N VAL A 118 2.30 6.27 -2.49
CA VAL A 118 1.27 5.63 -1.65
C VAL A 118 0.02 6.50 -1.57
N TRP A 119 0.16 7.77 -1.17
CA TRP A 119 -0.99 8.68 -1.04
C TRP A 119 -1.63 9.01 -2.38
N GLY A 120 -0.83 9.13 -3.44
CA GLY A 120 -1.31 9.24 -4.81
C GLY A 120 -2.14 8.03 -5.22
N THR A 121 -1.66 6.82 -4.94
CA THR A 121 -2.39 5.57 -5.23
C THR A 121 -3.71 5.52 -4.47
N ILE A 122 -3.72 5.79 -3.16
CA ILE A 122 -4.93 5.83 -2.33
C ILE A 122 -5.95 6.84 -2.90
N SER A 123 -5.49 8.04 -3.27
CA SER A 123 -6.35 9.09 -3.83
C SER A 123 -6.95 8.66 -5.17
N VAL A 124 -6.14 8.07 -6.06
CA VAL A 124 -6.60 7.54 -7.36
C VAL A 124 -7.60 6.40 -7.17
N LEU A 125 -7.35 5.48 -6.23
CA LEU A 125 -8.32 4.45 -5.86
C LEU A 125 -9.65 5.07 -5.46
N GLY A 126 -9.63 6.11 -4.62
CA GLY A 126 -10.82 6.86 -4.22
C GLY A 126 -11.54 7.52 -5.40
N ILE A 127 -10.81 8.11 -6.35
CA ILE A 127 -11.38 8.70 -7.58
C ILE A 127 -12.07 7.63 -8.44
N LEU A 128 -11.45 6.46 -8.58
CA LEU A 128 -11.90 5.40 -9.48
C LEU A 128 -13.01 4.53 -8.90
N ALA A 129 -12.97 4.28 -7.59
CA ALA A 129 -13.96 3.49 -6.86
C ALA A 129 -15.12 4.33 -6.33
N GLY A 130 -14.89 5.63 -6.09
CA GLY A 130 -15.89 6.59 -5.67
C GLY A 130 -17.04 6.69 -6.66
N ARG A 131 -18.26 6.82 -6.13
CA ARG A 131 -19.51 6.87 -6.91
C ARG A 131 -20.17 8.26 -6.89
N THR A 132 -19.57 9.19 -6.16
CA THR A 132 -19.94 10.60 -6.00
C THR A 132 -18.98 11.46 -6.85
N ALA A 133 -18.73 12.71 -6.46
CA ALA A 133 -17.70 13.55 -7.08
C ALA A 133 -16.29 12.96 -6.86
N ARG A 134 -15.43 13.04 -7.90
CA ARG A 134 -14.06 12.48 -7.87
C ARG A 134 -13.25 12.90 -6.65
N TRP A 135 -13.30 14.18 -6.29
CA TRP A 135 -12.56 14.73 -5.15
C TRP A 135 -13.09 14.21 -3.80
N ARG A 136 -14.40 13.93 -3.68
CA ARG A 136 -15.00 13.34 -2.48
C ARG A 136 -14.58 11.89 -2.32
N GLY A 137 -14.58 11.12 -3.41
CA GLY A 137 -14.06 9.75 -3.42
C GLY A 137 -12.59 9.69 -2.99
N ALA A 138 -11.75 10.59 -3.51
CA ALA A 138 -10.35 10.73 -3.10
C ALA A 138 -10.23 11.01 -1.60
N LEU A 139 -10.95 12.03 -1.11
CA LEU A 139 -10.94 12.42 0.30
C LEU A 139 -11.43 11.29 1.21
N ALA A 140 -12.50 10.60 0.84
CA ALA A 140 -13.02 9.46 1.59
C ALA A 140 -12.00 8.32 1.70
N ALA A 141 -11.29 7.99 0.61
CA ALA A 141 -10.24 6.98 0.64
C ALA A 141 -9.07 7.39 1.55
N VAL A 142 -8.64 8.66 1.48
CA VAL A 142 -7.58 9.20 2.35
C VAL A 142 -7.98 9.15 3.82
N ILE A 143 -9.19 9.62 4.16
CA ILE A 143 -9.72 9.58 5.53
C ILE A 143 -9.81 8.12 6.01
N GLY A 144 -10.34 7.22 5.19
CA GLY A 144 -10.43 5.79 5.50
C GLY A 144 -9.05 5.17 5.81
N SER A 145 -8.03 5.52 5.03
CA SER A 145 -6.65 5.09 5.25
C SER A 145 -6.05 5.67 6.53
N LEU A 146 -6.29 6.96 6.83
CA LEU A 146 -5.80 7.60 8.05
C LEU A 146 -6.43 6.98 9.29
N CYS A 147 -7.73 6.70 9.26
CA CYS A 147 -8.42 5.99 10.33
C CYS A 147 -7.84 4.58 10.53
N ALA A 148 -7.57 3.85 9.45
CA ALA A 148 -6.94 2.53 9.52
C ALA A 148 -5.54 2.59 10.16
N TYR A 149 -4.69 3.51 9.72
CA TYR A 149 -3.36 3.70 10.31
C TYR A 149 -3.43 4.13 11.78
N GLY A 150 -4.39 4.98 12.15
CA GLY A 150 -4.64 5.35 13.54
C GLY A 150 -5.06 4.16 14.40
N SER A 151 -5.99 3.33 13.91
CA SER A 151 -6.40 2.09 14.60
C SER A 151 -5.25 1.11 14.75
N LEU A 152 -4.42 0.94 13.70
CA LEU A 152 -3.24 0.10 13.76
C LEU A 152 -2.25 0.61 14.82
N ALA A 153 -1.96 1.91 14.83
CA ALA A 153 -1.07 2.52 15.81
C ALA A 153 -1.55 2.29 17.26
N LEU A 154 -2.85 2.42 17.51
CA LEU A 154 -3.43 2.12 18.83
C LEU A 154 -3.27 0.65 19.21
N ILE A 155 -3.50 -0.29 18.29
CA ILE A 155 -3.31 -1.72 18.55
C ILE A 155 -1.84 -2.03 18.84
N LEU A 156 -0.90 -1.45 18.09
CA LEU A 156 0.54 -1.65 18.31
C LEU A 156 1.01 -1.03 19.62
N ALA A 157 0.42 0.08 20.06
CA ALA A 157 0.67 0.65 21.38
C ALA A 157 0.16 -0.28 22.51
N ALA A 158 -1.01 -0.90 22.33
CA ALA A 158 -1.58 -1.83 23.29
C ALA A 158 -0.87 -3.19 23.31
N VAL A 159 -0.37 -3.65 22.16
CA VAL A 159 0.29 -4.95 21.99
C VAL A 159 1.61 -4.76 21.21
N PRO A 160 2.68 -4.25 21.87
CA PRO A 160 3.94 -3.93 21.21
C PRO A 160 4.68 -5.14 20.63
N SER A 161 4.34 -6.36 21.09
CA SER A 161 4.91 -7.60 20.57
C SER A 161 4.64 -7.80 19.08
N TYR A 162 3.53 -7.27 18.57
CA TYR A 162 3.24 -7.29 17.13
C TYR A 162 4.22 -6.42 16.35
N GLY A 163 4.60 -5.25 16.86
CA GLY A 163 5.49 -4.30 16.18
C GLY A 163 6.94 -4.76 15.97
N LYS A 164 7.33 -5.96 16.43
CA LYS A 164 8.69 -6.48 16.25
C LYS A 164 8.88 -6.96 14.80
N ASN A 165 9.73 -6.25 14.05
CA ASN A 165 10.05 -6.52 12.63
C ASN A 165 8.80 -6.54 11.73
N PRO A 166 8.12 -5.39 11.55
CA PRO A 166 6.83 -5.33 10.87
C PRO A 166 6.89 -5.91 9.46
N TRP A 167 8.02 -5.76 8.78
CA TRP A 167 8.29 -6.32 7.46
C TRP A 167 9.54 -7.21 7.48
N ASN A 168 9.38 -8.51 7.18
CA ASN A 168 10.46 -9.49 7.07
C ASN A 168 10.20 -10.43 5.87
N PRO A 169 10.88 -10.24 4.72
CA PRO A 169 10.66 -11.04 3.52
C PRO A 169 11.32 -12.44 3.56
N VAL A 170 11.97 -12.83 4.66
CA VAL A 170 12.69 -14.12 4.75
C VAL A 170 11.74 -15.29 5.06
N SER A 171 10.55 -14.99 5.58
CA SER A 171 9.54 -15.96 6.00
C SER A 171 8.39 -16.06 5.00
N PHE A 172 7.80 -17.24 4.85
CA PHE A 172 6.51 -17.40 4.17
C PHE A 172 5.32 -17.07 5.08
N ILE A 173 5.56 -16.98 6.39
CA ILE A 173 4.53 -16.66 7.38
C ILE A 173 4.48 -15.14 7.53
N PRO A 174 3.38 -14.47 7.12
CA PRO A 174 3.23 -13.04 7.29
C PRO A 174 3.26 -12.63 8.76
N SER A 175 3.88 -11.48 9.06
CA SER A 175 3.83 -10.91 10.41
C SER A 175 2.38 -10.56 10.79
N PRO A 176 2.01 -10.64 12.08
CA PRO A 176 0.70 -10.20 12.54
C PRO A 176 0.40 -8.74 12.16
N VAL A 177 1.41 -7.87 12.13
CA VAL A 177 1.27 -6.45 11.75
C VAL A 177 0.85 -6.29 10.30
N ASN A 178 1.47 -7.04 9.39
CA ASN A 178 1.13 -6.99 7.96
C ASN A 178 -0.31 -7.43 7.70
N LEU A 179 -0.76 -8.47 8.39
CA LEU A 179 -2.14 -8.95 8.31
C LEU A 179 -3.13 -7.96 8.91
N LEU A 180 -2.79 -7.35 10.05
CA LEU A 180 -3.61 -6.33 10.71
C LEU A 180 -3.70 -5.05 9.88
N ASP A 181 -2.58 -4.56 9.33
CA ASP A 181 -2.57 -3.43 8.40
C ASP A 181 -3.45 -3.71 7.20
N GLY A 182 -3.27 -4.90 6.59
CA GLY A 182 -4.09 -5.33 5.46
C GLY A 182 -5.59 -5.30 5.77
N LEU A 183 -5.99 -5.94 6.87
CA LEU A 183 -7.37 -5.97 7.35
C LEU A 183 -7.92 -4.55 7.58
N LEU A 184 -7.23 -3.73 8.38
CA LEU A 184 -7.71 -2.42 8.80
C LEU A 184 -7.78 -1.43 7.65
N SER A 185 -6.78 -1.42 6.77
CA SER A 185 -6.75 -0.57 5.58
C SER A 185 -7.86 -0.98 4.61
N GLY A 186 -8.06 -2.27 4.38
CA GLY A 186 -9.16 -2.78 3.56
C GLY A 186 -10.54 -2.38 4.10
N VAL A 187 -10.76 -2.54 5.40
CA VAL A 187 -11.99 -2.08 6.09
C VAL A 187 -12.15 -0.57 5.96
N GLY A 188 -11.13 0.20 6.34
CA GLY A 188 -11.17 1.66 6.41
C GLY A 188 -11.48 2.31 5.06
N LEU A 189 -10.77 1.90 4.00
CA LEU A 189 -11.01 2.43 2.65
C LEU A 189 -12.41 2.07 2.12
N CYS A 190 -12.81 0.80 2.20
CA CYS A 190 -14.09 0.37 1.65
C CYS A 190 -15.28 0.94 2.42
N LEU A 191 -15.18 1.01 3.75
CA LEU A 191 -16.21 1.59 4.61
C LEU A 191 -16.35 3.08 4.35
N ALA A 192 -15.26 3.85 4.31
CA ALA A 192 -15.32 5.29 4.06
C ALA A 192 -15.95 5.62 2.70
N LEU A 193 -15.57 4.89 1.64
CA LEU A 193 -16.19 5.02 0.32
C LEU A 193 -17.69 4.65 0.32
N SER A 194 -18.07 3.61 1.08
CA SER A 194 -19.47 3.23 1.21
C SER A 194 -20.31 4.24 2.01
N LEU A 195 -19.71 4.94 2.98
CA LEU A 195 -20.39 5.97 3.77
C LEU A 195 -20.57 7.25 2.96
N ASP A 196 -19.56 7.67 2.19
CA ASP A 196 -19.67 8.83 1.29
C ASP A 196 -20.80 8.63 0.26
N GLU A 197 -20.92 7.44 -0.34
CA GLU A 197 -22.02 7.09 -1.26
C GLU A 197 -23.40 7.22 -0.59
N ARG A 198 -23.50 6.95 0.72
CA ARG A 198 -24.78 7.04 1.45
C ARG A 198 -25.15 8.46 1.82
N ILE A 199 -24.18 9.30 2.19
CA ILE A 199 -24.42 10.71 2.53
C ILE A 199 -25.02 11.43 1.32
N ASP A 200 -24.50 11.15 0.12
CA ASP A 200 -24.96 11.76 -1.12
C ASP A 200 -26.39 11.35 -1.53
N ARG A 201 -26.85 10.18 -1.09
CA ARG A 201 -28.17 9.63 -1.45
C ARG A 201 -29.30 10.02 -0.50
N ARG A 202 -29.04 10.79 0.55
CA ARG A 202 -30.12 11.28 1.41
C ARG A 202 -30.88 12.37 0.67
N PRO A 203 -32.21 12.22 0.46
CA PRO A 203 -33.01 13.30 -0.11
C PRO A 203 -32.94 14.51 0.81
N SER A 204 -32.61 15.67 0.23
CA SER A 204 -32.66 16.99 0.87
C SER A 204 -34.09 17.42 1.14
#